data_AF-A0AAV9JM54-F1
#
_entry.id   AF-A0AAV9JM54-F1
#
_cell.length_a   1.000
_cell.length_b   1.000
_cell.length_c   1.000
_cell.angle_alpha   90.00
_cell.angle_beta   90.00
_cell.angle_gamma   90.00
#
_symmetry.space_group_name_H-M   'P 1'
#
loop_
_entity.id
_entity.type
_entity.pdbx_description
1 polymer ?
#
loop_
_entity_poly.entity_id
_entity_poly.type
_entity_poly.pdbx_seq_one_letter_code
_entity_poly.pdbx_strand_id
1 'polypeptide(L)'
;MLPGETVIASIEPPRTRLSEAVASTKALADLIGDFWIFTRLWGLVSIYSWARDNYMKPPGDPALKILVWAQVGASATFQFLENGAYLASKGVLRGDNWARRGPKWDIWGNRFWLTHVVLEGLRLLRVRQLRYNEDFGAKSKQDSGTGVVVADQEVKVQSEALRRRWHRDFYANAGWFPLTLHGSFEDARLSPVSDTWIGLCGMVPGIVGLVNVWEQTS
;
A
#
# COMPACT_ATOMS: atom_id res chain seq x y z
N MET A 1 36.36 20.79 36.53
CA MET A 1 34.98 20.52 36.09
C MET A 1 34.29 21.85 35.92
N LEU A 2 33.74 22.14 34.75
CA LEU A 2 33.09 23.43 34.46
C LEU A 2 31.64 23.41 35.02
N PRO A 3 31.12 24.53 35.54
CA PRO A 3 29.74 24.60 36.02
C PRO A 3 28.78 24.60 34.83
N GLY A 4 27.98 23.54 34.67
CA GLY A 4 26.96 23.45 33.62
C GLY A 4 26.74 22.07 32.99
N GLU A 5 27.56 21.07 33.29
CA GLU A 5 27.34 19.71 32.80
C GLU A 5 26.25 19.00 33.61
N THR A 6 25.02 18.98 33.08
CA THR A 6 23.99 18.06 33.56
C THR A 6 24.39 16.65 33.16
N VAL A 7 24.92 15.87 34.11
CA VAL A 7 25.13 14.43 33.93
C VAL A 7 23.75 13.78 33.88
N ILE A 8 23.26 13.51 32.66
CA ILE A 8 22.09 12.67 32.45
C ILE A 8 22.55 11.24 32.72
N ALA A 9 22.40 10.79 33.96
CA ALA A 9 22.60 9.40 34.32
C ALA A 9 21.49 8.58 33.62
N SER A 10 21.84 7.96 32.48
CA SER A 10 20.98 6.98 31.82
C SER A 10 20.92 5.74 32.71
N ILE A 11 19.85 5.59 33.46
CA ILE A 11 19.57 4.36 34.21
C ILE A 11 19.36 3.25 33.17
N GLU A 12 20.32 2.33 33.07
CA GLU A 12 20.21 1.19 32.19
C GLU A 12 19.06 0.29 32.71
N PRO A 13 18.07 -0.07 31.87
CA PRO A 13 16.94 -0.87 32.33
C PRO A 13 17.44 -2.21 32.88
N PRO A 14 16.85 -2.73 33.98
CA PRO A 14 17.28 -3.98 34.57
C PRO A 14 17.19 -5.12 33.55
N ARG A 15 18.28 -5.87 33.38
CA ARG A 15 18.35 -7.03 32.48
C ARG A 15 17.46 -8.14 33.03
N THR A 16 16.23 -8.15 32.57
CA THR A 16 15.19 -9.13 32.89
C THR A 16 14.84 -9.92 31.63
N ARG A 17 14.22 -11.10 31.78
CA ARG A 17 13.73 -11.87 30.62
C ARG A 17 12.77 -11.07 29.75
N LEU A 18 12.00 -10.15 30.35
CA LEU A 18 11.10 -9.25 29.63
C LEU A 18 11.87 -8.20 28.83
N SER A 19 12.92 -7.58 29.38
CA SER A 19 13.73 -6.63 28.62
C SER A 19 14.47 -7.29 27.46
N GLU A 20 14.94 -8.53 27.64
CA GLU A 20 15.55 -9.33 26.57
C GLU A 20 14.53 -9.71 25.49
N ALA A 21 13.32 -10.10 25.87
CA ALA A 21 12.25 -10.41 24.94
C ALA A 21 11.80 -9.16 24.14
N VAL A 22 11.72 -8.00 24.79
CA VAL A 22 11.42 -6.73 24.11
C VAL A 22 12.53 -6.38 23.12
N ALA A 23 13.80 -6.51 23.54
CA ALA A 23 14.94 -6.23 22.67
C ALA A 23 15.00 -7.18 21.46
N SER A 24 14.80 -8.48 21.66
CA SER A 24 14.79 -9.47 20.58
C SER A 24 13.60 -9.27 19.63
N THR A 25 12.42 -8.96 20.16
CA THR A 25 11.23 -8.65 19.36
C THR A 25 11.44 -7.39 18.52
N LYS A 26 12.06 -6.36 19.10
CA LYS A 26 12.40 -5.13 18.37
C LYS A 26 13.41 -5.41 17.25
N ALA A 27 14.48 -6.14 17.55
CA ALA A 27 15.48 -6.50 16.54
C ALA A 27 14.87 -7.33 15.39
N LEU A 28 13.97 -8.26 15.72
CA LEU A 28 13.23 -9.01 14.71
C LEU A 28 12.33 -8.10 13.87
N ALA A 29 11.60 -7.17 14.49
CA ALA A 29 10.76 -6.22 13.79
C ALA A 29 11.57 -5.32 12.84
N ASP A 30 12.74 -4.84 13.30
CA ASP A 30 13.66 -4.03 12.50
C ASP A 30 14.20 -4.84 11.30
N LEU A 31 14.57 -6.11 11.49
CA LEU A 31 15.02 -7.01 10.42
C LEU A 31 13.91 -7.29 9.39
N ILE A 32 12.68 -7.54 9.86
CA ILE A 32 11.52 -7.72 8.99
C ILE A 32 11.29 -6.44 8.19
N GLY A 33 11.33 -5.27 8.84
CA GLY A 33 11.18 -3.98 8.16
C GLY A 33 12.22 -3.78 7.06
N ASP A 34 13.49 -4.05 7.36
CA ASP A 34 14.58 -3.97 6.38
C ASP A 34 14.35 -4.92 5.18
N PHE A 35 13.95 -6.17 5.44
CA PHE A 35 13.64 -7.12 4.39
C PHE A 35 12.45 -6.65 3.53
N TRP A 36 11.39 -6.14 4.15
CA TRP A 36 10.23 -5.61 3.44
C TRP A 36 10.61 -4.47 2.50
N ILE A 37 11.36 -3.48 2.98
CA ILE A 37 11.81 -2.36 2.14
C ILE A 37 12.75 -2.85 1.03
N PHE A 38 13.63 -3.81 1.32
CA PHE A 38 14.49 -4.43 0.31
C PHE A 38 13.68 -5.13 -0.80
N THR A 39 12.67 -5.93 -0.46
CA THR A 39 11.81 -6.57 -1.48
C THR A 39 11.06 -5.55 -2.32
N ARG A 40 10.77 -4.38 -1.75
CA ARG A 40 10.07 -3.29 -2.42
C ARG A 40 10.88 -2.62 -3.54
N LEU A 41 12.21 -2.78 -3.55
CA LEU A 41 13.05 -2.39 -4.68
C LEU A 41 12.59 -3.02 -6.01
N TRP A 42 12.06 -4.25 -5.96
CA TRP A 42 11.49 -4.95 -7.10
C TRP A 42 10.10 -4.44 -7.51
N GLY A 43 9.50 -3.53 -6.74
CA GLY A 43 8.19 -2.92 -7.00
C GLY A 43 8.13 -2.15 -8.31
N LEU A 44 9.24 -1.62 -8.82
CA LEU A 44 9.26 -0.98 -10.14
C LEU A 44 8.95 -1.98 -11.27
N VAL A 45 9.40 -3.23 -11.12
CA VAL A 45 9.15 -4.29 -12.10
C VAL A 45 7.67 -4.67 -12.11
N SER A 46 7.03 -4.74 -10.94
CA SER A 46 5.60 -5.04 -10.84
C SER A 46 4.73 -3.87 -11.34
N ILE A 47 5.15 -2.62 -11.12
CA ILE A 47 4.48 -1.45 -11.71
C ILE A 47 4.64 -1.45 -13.23
N TYR A 48 5.80 -1.84 -13.75
CA TYR A 48 6.02 -1.96 -15.18
C TYR A 48 5.17 -3.06 -15.83
N SER A 49 5.11 -4.26 -15.22
CA SER A 49 4.23 -5.33 -15.74
C SER A 49 2.77 -4.89 -15.74
N TRP A 50 2.32 -4.25 -14.65
CA TRP A 50 0.98 -3.69 -14.58
C TRP A 50 0.74 -2.62 -15.64
N ALA A 51 1.66 -1.68 -15.85
CA ALA A 51 1.56 -0.65 -16.89
C ALA A 51 1.48 -1.28 -18.29
N ARG A 52 2.31 -2.30 -18.56
CA ARG A 52 2.29 -3.05 -19.82
C ARG A 52 0.96 -3.75 -20.04
N ASP A 53 0.41 -4.42 -19.04
CA ASP A 53 -0.89 -5.10 -19.14
C ASP A 53 -2.02 -4.10 -19.42
N ASN A 54 -1.95 -2.92 -18.81
CA ASN A 54 -2.90 -1.84 -19.08
C ASN A 54 -2.76 -1.22 -20.47
N TYR A 55 -1.55 -1.21 -21.02
CA TYR A 55 -1.31 -0.78 -22.39
C TYR A 55 -1.84 -1.78 -23.42
N MET A 56 -1.59 -3.08 -23.20
CA MET A 56 -2.02 -4.15 -24.11
C MET A 56 -3.53 -4.39 -24.08
N LYS A 57 -4.16 -4.22 -22.91
CA LYS A 57 -5.61 -4.37 -22.72
C LYS A 57 -6.17 -3.10 -22.05
N PRO A 58 -6.37 -2.00 -22.80
CA PRO A 58 -6.88 -0.76 -22.21
C PRO A 58 -8.32 -0.94 -21.72
N PRO A 59 -8.74 -0.25 -20.63
CA PRO A 59 -10.14 -0.16 -20.26
C PRO A 59 -10.96 0.48 -21.39
N GLY A 60 -12.19 0.01 -21.63
CA GLY A 60 -13.08 0.56 -22.64
C GLY A 60 -13.55 1.99 -22.33
N ASP A 61 -13.66 2.37 -21.04
CA ASP A 61 -14.03 3.73 -20.63
C ASP A 61 -12.81 4.67 -20.57
N PRO A 62 -12.83 5.83 -21.28
CA PRO A 62 -11.75 6.82 -21.21
C PRO A 62 -11.49 7.34 -19.79
N ALA A 63 -12.52 7.45 -18.94
CA ALA A 63 -12.34 7.90 -17.56
C ALA A 63 -11.54 6.87 -16.74
N LEU A 64 -11.84 5.58 -16.91
CA LEU A 64 -11.09 4.49 -16.26
C LEU A 64 -9.66 4.41 -16.78
N LYS A 65 -9.43 4.68 -18.06
CA LYS A 65 -8.08 4.76 -18.63
C LYS A 65 -7.26 5.85 -17.95
N ILE A 66 -7.81 7.07 -17.80
CA ILE A 66 -7.12 8.18 -17.13
C ILE A 66 -6.80 7.83 -15.68
N LEU A 67 -7.76 7.27 -14.94
CA LEU A 67 -7.56 6.87 -13.55
C LEU A 67 -6.44 5.84 -13.41
N VAL A 68 -6.43 4.79 -14.24
CA VAL A 68 -5.39 3.75 -14.21
C VAL A 68 -4.00 4.33 -14.50
N TRP A 69 -3.86 5.19 -15.52
CA TRP A 69 -2.57 5.80 -15.83
C TRP A 69 -2.11 6.78 -14.74
N ALA A 70 -3.03 7.52 -14.13
CA ALA A 70 -2.73 8.35 -12.96
C ALA A 70 -2.24 7.50 -11.78
N GLN A 71 -2.84 6.33 -11.55
CA GLN A 71 -2.40 5.41 -10.50
C GLN A 71 -1.01 4.83 -10.79
N VAL A 72 -0.73 4.42 -12.04
CA VAL A 72 0.60 3.96 -12.47
C VAL A 72 1.65 5.04 -12.20
N GLY A 73 1.37 6.30 -12.58
CA GLY A 73 2.28 7.42 -12.35
C GLY A 73 2.50 7.71 -10.87
N ALA A 74 1.43 7.70 -10.05
CA ALA A 74 1.53 7.89 -8.60
C ALA A 74 2.35 6.78 -7.94
N SER A 75 2.09 5.51 -8.29
CA SER A 75 2.83 4.35 -7.78
C SER A 75 4.29 4.34 -8.20
N ALA A 76 4.59 4.69 -9.46
CA ALA A 76 5.97 4.77 -9.94
C ALA A 76 6.76 5.86 -9.20
N THR A 77 6.13 7.03 -9.00
CA THR A 77 6.74 8.15 -8.27
C THR A 77 6.99 7.77 -6.81
N PHE A 78 6.00 7.15 -6.16
CA PHE A 78 6.13 6.62 -4.81
C PHE A 78 7.33 5.65 -4.72
N GLN A 79 7.38 4.65 -5.61
CA GLN A 79 8.40 3.61 -5.57
C GLN A 79 9.79 4.19 -5.83
N PHE A 80 9.90 5.19 -6.70
CA PHE A 80 11.15 5.89 -6.96
C PHE A 80 11.67 6.62 -5.72
N LEU A 81 10.80 7.36 -5.03
CA LEU A 81 11.16 8.09 -3.80
C LEU A 81 11.58 7.14 -2.69
N GLU A 82 10.84 6.04 -2.50
CA GLU A 82 11.13 5.03 -1.49
C GLU A 82 12.45 4.30 -1.76
N ASN A 83 12.68 3.89 -3.01
CA ASN A 83 13.95 3.27 -3.41
C ASN A 83 15.13 4.22 -3.19
N GLY A 84 14.94 5.51 -3.50
CA GLY A 84 15.94 6.55 -3.26
C GLY A 84 16.23 6.75 -1.76
N ALA A 85 15.18 6.78 -0.93
CA ALA A 85 15.31 6.91 0.53
C ALA A 85 16.07 5.72 1.13
N TYR A 86 15.75 4.49 0.70
CA TYR A 86 16.42 3.28 1.17
C TYR A 86 17.88 3.21 0.73
N LEU A 87 18.20 3.53 -0.51
CA LEU A 87 19.59 3.57 -0.99
C LEU A 87 20.41 4.65 -0.28
N ALA A 88 19.79 5.78 0.08
CA ALA A 88 20.42 6.80 0.90
C ALA A 88 20.66 6.33 2.34
N SER A 89 19.70 5.65 2.96
CA SER A 89 19.83 5.15 4.34
C SER A 89 20.90 4.06 4.47
N LYS A 90 21.13 3.26 3.43
CA LYS A 90 22.23 2.28 3.36
C LYS A 90 23.58 2.89 2.90
N GLY A 91 23.63 4.21 2.68
CA GLY A 91 24.87 4.93 2.35
C GLY A 91 25.37 4.74 0.91
N VAL A 92 24.55 4.16 0.02
CA VAL A 92 24.86 4.01 -1.41
C VAL A 92 24.79 5.37 -2.11
N LEU A 93 23.77 6.18 -1.77
CA LEU A 93 23.65 7.56 -2.24
C LEU A 93 24.28 8.50 -1.21
N ARG A 94 25.52 8.90 -1.44
CA ARG A 94 26.26 9.81 -0.54
C ARG A 94 25.98 11.26 -0.95
N GLY A 95 25.32 12.02 -0.07
CA GLY A 95 25.17 13.47 -0.20
C GLY A 95 24.27 14.06 0.89
N ASP A 96 24.69 15.18 1.48
CA ASP A 96 24.01 15.83 2.61
C ASP A 96 22.53 16.20 2.31
N ASN A 97 22.22 16.41 1.03
CA ASN A 97 20.87 16.66 0.55
C ASN A 97 19.93 15.44 0.68
N TRP A 98 20.46 14.21 0.61
CA TRP A 98 19.67 12.99 0.75
C TRP A 98 19.31 12.73 2.22
N ALA A 99 20.30 12.85 3.11
CA ALA A 99 20.09 12.70 4.56
C ALA A 99 19.14 13.78 5.13
N ARG A 100 19.31 15.04 4.72
CA ARG A 100 18.48 16.16 5.22
C ARG A 100 17.02 16.09 4.75
N ARG A 101 16.75 15.39 3.64
CA ARG A 101 15.40 15.28 3.07
C ARG A 101 14.68 13.97 3.42
N GLY A 102 15.35 13.02 4.08
CA GLY A 102 14.80 11.71 4.45
C GLY A 102 13.39 11.77 5.06
N PRO A 103 13.18 12.48 6.18
CA PRO A 103 11.85 12.57 6.81
C PRO A 103 10.77 13.18 5.90
N LYS A 104 11.16 14.10 4.99
CA LYS A 104 10.23 14.68 4.03
C LYS A 104 9.82 13.65 2.97
N TRP A 105 10.71 12.74 2.60
CA TRP A 105 10.43 11.75 1.56
C TRP A 105 9.44 10.70 2.00
N ASP A 106 9.50 10.31 3.27
CA ASP A 106 8.51 9.41 3.86
C ASP A 106 7.11 10.03 3.83
N ILE A 107 7.00 11.32 4.17
CA ILE A 107 5.73 12.08 4.13
C ILE A 107 5.21 12.20 2.70
N TRP A 108 6.08 12.59 1.75
CA TRP A 108 5.71 12.68 0.34
C TRP A 108 5.34 11.31 -0.25
N GLY A 109 6.05 10.25 0.15
CA GLY A 109 5.71 8.87 -0.16
C GLY A 109 4.30 8.53 0.30
N ASN A 110 3.98 8.76 1.58
CA ASN A 110 2.64 8.52 2.10
C ASN A 110 1.56 9.32 1.35
N ARG A 111 1.86 10.55 0.89
CA ARG A 111 0.92 11.35 0.07
C ARG A 111 0.70 10.77 -1.33
N PHE A 112 1.74 10.27 -2.00
CA PHE A 112 1.59 9.59 -3.28
C PHE A 112 0.84 8.27 -3.13
N TRP A 113 1.08 7.56 -2.03
CA TRP A 113 0.35 6.35 -1.69
C TRP A 113 -1.13 6.64 -1.35
N LEU A 114 -1.42 7.72 -0.61
CA LEU A 114 -2.78 8.23 -0.40
C LEU A 114 -3.45 8.58 -1.72
N THR A 115 -2.74 9.26 -2.62
CA THR A 115 -3.24 9.59 -3.96
C THR A 115 -3.63 8.32 -4.72
N HIS A 116 -2.81 7.27 -4.66
CA HIS A 116 -3.14 5.97 -5.25
C HIS A 116 -4.43 5.37 -4.66
N VAL A 117 -4.59 5.38 -3.33
CA VAL A 117 -5.80 4.87 -2.64
C VAL A 117 -7.05 5.67 -3.01
N VAL A 118 -6.93 7.00 -3.14
CA VAL A 118 -8.04 7.87 -3.59
C VAL A 118 -8.41 7.55 -5.04
N LEU A 119 -7.41 7.43 -5.93
CA LEU A 119 -7.64 7.08 -7.33
C LEU A 119 -8.26 5.69 -7.48
N GLU A 120 -7.88 4.71 -6.67
CA GLU A 120 -8.50 3.37 -6.66
C GLU A 120 -9.95 3.46 -6.16
N GLY A 121 -10.21 4.28 -5.13
CA GLY A 121 -11.57 4.57 -4.69
C GLY A 121 -12.44 5.16 -5.81
N LEU A 122 -11.92 6.15 -6.55
CA LEU A 122 -12.61 6.76 -7.70
C LEU A 122 -12.85 5.74 -8.82
N ARG A 123 -11.86 4.90 -9.11
CA ARG A 123 -11.96 3.82 -10.09
C ARG A 123 -13.05 2.82 -9.69
N LEU A 124 -13.09 2.40 -8.43
CA LEU A 124 -14.11 1.49 -7.90
C LEU A 124 -15.51 2.14 -7.94
N LEU A 125 -15.64 3.42 -7.60
CA LEU A 125 -16.91 4.15 -7.72
C LEU A 125 -17.37 4.22 -9.18
N ARG A 126 -16.45 4.43 -10.13
CA ARG A 126 -16.75 4.43 -11.55
C ARG A 126 -17.20 3.05 -12.05
N VAL A 127 -16.56 1.97 -11.60
CA VAL A 127 -16.99 0.59 -11.89
C VAL A 127 -18.40 0.31 -11.33
N ARG A 128 -18.73 0.84 -10.15
CA ARG A 128 -20.08 0.75 -9.58
C ARG A 128 -21.11 1.53 -10.42
N GLN A 129 -20.77 2.73 -10.91
CA GLN A 129 -21.64 3.50 -11.81
C GLN A 129 -21.92 2.75 -13.10
N LEU A 130 -20.92 2.04 -13.63
CA LEU A 130 -21.02 1.21 -14.83
C LEU A 130 -21.70 -0.15 -14.56
N ARG A 131 -22.36 -0.33 -13.41
CA ARG A 131 -23.10 -1.53 -13.00
C ARG A 131 -22.31 -2.83 -13.14
N TYR A 132 -21.00 -2.79 -12.86
CA TYR A 132 -20.13 -3.97 -12.97
C TYR A 132 -19.96 -4.51 -14.39
N ASN A 133 -20.13 -3.68 -15.43
CA ASN A 133 -19.86 -4.11 -16.80
C ASN A 133 -18.35 -4.35 -17.04
N GLU A 134 -18.01 -5.57 -17.45
CA GLU A 134 -16.63 -5.97 -17.78
C GLU A 134 -16.08 -5.24 -19.01
N ASP A 135 -16.94 -4.99 -20.00
CA ASP A 135 -16.61 -4.30 -21.27
C ASP A 135 -15.97 -2.92 -21.07
N PHE A 136 -16.23 -2.26 -19.93
CA PHE A 136 -15.79 -0.89 -19.68
C PHE A 136 -14.65 -0.78 -18.65
N GLY A 137 -14.30 -1.85 -17.92
CA GLY A 137 -13.10 -1.85 -17.09
C GLY A 137 -13.15 -2.56 -15.75
N ALA A 138 -14.08 -3.50 -15.53
CA ALA A 138 -13.92 -4.50 -14.46
C ALA A 138 -12.84 -5.51 -14.88
N LYS A 139 -11.58 -5.08 -14.87
CA LYS A 139 -10.45 -5.96 -15.23
C LYS A 139 -10.44 -7.19 -14.32
N SER A 140 -10.50 -8.38 -14.89
CA SER A 140 -10.07 -9.60 -14.22
C SER A 140 -8.63 -9.38 -13.74
N LYS A 141 -8.38 -9.50 -12.43
CA LYS A 141 -7.02 -9.72 -11.97
C LYS A 141 -6.78 -11.19 -12.33
N GLN A 142 -6.13 -11.42 -13.46
CA GLN A 142 -5.46 -12.67 -13.79
C GLN A 142 -6.38 -13.91 -13.82
N ASP A 143 -7.11 -14.11 -14.92
CA ASP A 143 -7.48 -15.46 -15.36
C ASP A 143 -6.32 -16.02 -16.19
N SER A 144 -5.55 -16.88 -15.55
CA SER A 144 -4.90 -17.99 -16.22
C SER A 144 -6.00 -18.94 -16.68
N GLY A 145 -6.25 -18.99 -17.99
CA GLY A 145 -6.84 -20.17 -18.64
C GLY A 145 -8.33 -20.09 -18.99
N THR A 146 -8.58 -20.25 -20.29
CA THR A 146 -9.77 -20.85 -20.92
C THR A 146 -11.11 -20.12 -20.80
N GLY A 147 -11.47 -19.38 -21.86
CA GLY A 147 -12.84 -18.99 -22.15
C GLY A 147 -13.43 -19.84 -23.27
N VAL A 148 -14.38 -20.71 -22.92
CA VAL A 148 -15.45 -21.20 -23.80
C VAL A 148 -16.74 -20.52 -23.31
N VAL A 149 -17.58 -20.10 -24.25
CA VAL A 149 -18.74 -19.21 -24.06
C VAL A 149 -20.00 -20.02 -23.71
N VAL A 150 -20.73 -19.71 -22.61
CA VAL A 150 -22.11 -20.19 -22.38
C VAL A 150 -23.03 -19.07 -21.83
N ALA A 151 -23.82 -18.48 -22.72
CA ALA A 151 -24.21 -17.06 -22.68
C ALA A 151 -25.52 -16.64 -21.96
N ASP A 152 -25.95 -17.23 -20.84
CA ASP A 152 -27.09 -16.59 -20.11
C ASP A 152 -27.17 -16.89 -18.60
N GLN A 153 -26.79 -18.10 -18.18
CA GLN A 153 -26.72 -18.45 -16.76
C GLN A 153 -25.37 -18.04 -16.14
N GLU A 154 -24.29 -18.05 -16.94
CA GLU A 154 -22.98 -17.51 -16.55
C GLU A 154 -23.05 -16.00 -16.27
N VAL A 155 -23.87 -15.25 -17.02
CA VAL A 155 -23.95 -13.78 -16.89
C VAL A 155 -24.46 -13.35 -15.50
N LYS A 156 -25.46 -14.06 -14.94
CA LYS A 156 -25.95 -13.78 -13.59
C LYS A 156 -24.94 -14.16 -12.51
N VAL A 157 -24.30 -15.33 -12.63
CA VAL A 157 -23.26 -15.79 -11.69
C VAL A 157 -22.03 -14.88 -11.73
N GLN A 158 -21.61 -14.45 -12.93
CA GLN A 158 -20.54 -13.47 -13.12
C GLN A 158 -20.89 -12.12 -12.49
N SER A 159 -22.13 -11.65 -12.62
CA SER A 159 -22.56 -10.40 -11.98
C SER A 159 -22.46 -10.44 -10.45
N GLU A 160 -22.75 -11.59 -9.82
CA GLU A 160 -22.61 -11.75 -8.37
C GLU A 160 -21.15 -11.87 -7.95
N ALA A 161 -20.32 -12.61 -8.71
CA ALA A 161 -18.89 -12.73 -8.46
C ALA A 161 -18.18 -11.37 -8.57
N LEU A 162 -18.50 -10.59 -9.62
CA LEU A 162 -18.01 -9.23 -9.83
C LEU A 162 -18.46 -8.31 -8.69
N ARG A 163 -19.71 -8.41 -8.27
CA ARG A 163 -20.23 -7.66 -7.15
C ARG A 163 -19.49 -8.01 -5.86
N ARG A 164 -19.30 -9.29 -5.53
CA ARG A 164 -18.55 -9.75 -4.35
C ARG A 164 -17.12 -9.22 -4.37
N ARG A 165 -16.46 -9.34 -5.52
CA ARG A 165 -15.11 -8.83 -5.73
C ARG A 165 -15.02 -7.32 -5.54
N TRP A 166 -15.96 -6.57 -6.10
CA TRP A 166 -15.99 -5.13 -5.93
C TRP A 166 -16.17 -4.74 -4.46
N HIS A 167 -17.05 -5.41 -3.72
CA HIS A 167 -17.22 -5.13 -2.29
C HIS A 167 -15.93 -5.39 -1.54
N ARG A 168 -15.26 -6.51 -1.82
CA ARG A 168 -13.98 -6.87 -1.22
C ARG A 168 -12.92 -5.81 -1.51
N ASP A 169 -12.73 -5.45 -2.77
CA ASP A 169 -11.72 -4.48 -3.19
C ASP A 169 -12.04 -3.08 -2.62
N PHE A 170 -13.32 -2.72 -2.51
CA PHE A 170 -13.78 -1.47 -1.88
C PHE A 170 -13.51 -1.44 -0.38
N TYR A 171 -13.83 -2.50 0.37
CA TYR A 171 -13.57 -2.56 1.81
C TYR A 171 -12.07 -2.61 2.12
N ALA A 172 -11.28 -3.32 1.30
CA ALA A 172 -9.83 -3.29 1.41
C ALA A 172 -9.30 -1.86 1.22
N ASN A 173 -9.72 -1.18 0.15
CA ASN A 173 -9.30 0.20 -0.12
C ASN A 173 -9.76 1.18 0.97
N ALA A 174 -10.98 1.00 1.48
CA ALA A 174 -11.51 1.79 2.59
C ALA A 174 -10.72 1.57 3.90
N GLY A 175 -10.22 0.35 4.15
CA GLY A 175 -9.34 0.07 5.28
C GLY A 175 -7.97 0.74 5.15
N TRP A 176 -7.43 0.82 3.93
CA TRP A 176 -6.18 1.54 3.67
C TRP A 176 -6.31 3.05 3.85
N PHE A 177 -7.45 3.65 3.51
CA PHE A 177 -7.60 5.11 3.48
C PHE A 177 -7.26 5.83 4.79
N PRO A 178 -7.79 5.45 5.98
CA PRO A 178 -7.45 6.12 7.24
C PRO A 178 -5.97 5.99 7.62
N LEU A 179 -5.38 4.82 7.35
CA LEU A 179 -3.97 4.55 7.62
C LEU A 179 -3.05 5.44 6.78
N THR A 180 -3.36 5.58 5.49
CA THR A 180 -2.54 6.38 4.56
C THR A 180 -2.76 7.88 4.74
N LEU A 181 -3.98 8.27 5.12
CA LEU A 181 -4.29 9.64 5.48
C LEU A 181 -3.51 10.07 6.72
N HIS A 182 -3.49 9.25 7.79
CA HIS A 182 -2.73 9.57 8.99
C HIS A 182 -1.24 9.74 8.69
N GLY A 183 -0.65 8.84 7.88
CA GLY A 183 0.75 8.93 7.47
C GLY A 183 1.10 10.11 6.56
N SER A 184 0.11 10.84 6.02
CA SER A 184 0.33 11.99 5.13
C SER A 184 0.57 13.31 5.88
N PHE A 185 0.30 13.36 7.18
CA PHE A 185 0.52 14.52 8.04
C PHE A 185 1.93 14.49 8.64
N GLU A 186 2.57 15.66 8.74
CA GLU A 186 3.91 15.78 9.31
C GLU A 186 3.90 15.60 10.84
N ASP A 187 2.76 15.90 11.46
CA ASP A 187 2.55 15.80 12.89
C ASP A 187 1.37 14.86 13.18
N ALA A 188 1.65 13.72 13.83
CA ALA A 188 0.63 12.69 14.10
C ALA A 188 -0.55 13.23 14.91
N ARG A 189 -0.33 14.27 15.72
CA ARG A 189 -1.35 14.95 16.53
C ARG A 189 -2.33 15.81 15.73
N LEU A 190 -1.93 16.24 14.54
CA LEU A 190 -2.77 16.99 13.61
C LEU A 190 -3.57 16.07 12.69
N SER A 191 -3.32 14.76 12.75
CA SER A 191 -4.08 13.79 11.99
C SER A 191 -5.52 13.72 12.50
N PRO A 192 -6.52 13.72 11.61
CA PRO A 192 -7.92 13.56 12.00
C PRO A 192 -8.25 12.13 12.47
N VAL A 193 -7.30 11.19 12.36
CA VAL A 193 -7.49 9.77 12.70
C VAL A 193 -6.58 9.40 13.88
N SER A 194 -7.17 8.83 14.94
CA SER A 194 -6.41 8.36 16.11
C SER A 194 -5.66 7.05 15.83
N ASP A 195 -4.58 6.81 16.59
CA ASP A 195 -3.74 5.61 16.46
C ASP A 195 -4.54 4.30 16.59
N THR A 196 -5.58 4.30 17.42
CA THR A 196 -6.50 3.16 17.59
C THR A 196 -7.27 2.87 16.30
N TRP A 197 -7.74 3.90 15.60
CA TRP A 197 -8.47 3.74 14.34
C TRP A 197 -7.55 3.24 13.23
N ILE A 198 -6.29 3.64 13.23
CA ILE A 198 -5.29 3.12 12.27
C ILE A 198 -5.11 1.62 12.46
N GLY A 199 -4.95 1.16 13.70
CA GLY A 199 -4.80 -0.26 14.02
C GLY A 199 -6.01 -1.08 13.56
N LEU A 200 -7.22 -0.58 13.85
CA LEU A 200 -8.47 -1.26 13.44
C LEU A 200 -8.65 -1.28 11.92
N CYS A 201 -8.45 -0.15 11.24
CA CYS A 201 -8.59 -0.08 9.79
C CYS A 201 -7.52 -0.88 9.05
N GLY A 202 -6.31 -0.98 9.61
CA GLY A 202 -5.22 -1.81 9.07
C GLY A 202 -5.50 -3.31 9.13
N MET A 203 -6.37 -3.79 10.04
CA MET A 203 -6.76 -5.21 10.08
C MET A 203 -7.66 -5.61 8.91
N VAL A 204 -8.53 -4.71 8.44
CA VAL A 204 -9.50 -4.97 7.37
C VAL A 204 -8.85 -5.51 6.10
N PRO A 205 -7.85 -4.83 5.48
CA PRO A 205 -7.22 -5.36 4.27
C PRO A 205 -6.45 -6.65 4.53
N GLY A 206 -5.90 -6.86 5.73
CA GLY A 206 -5.24 -8.10 6.12
C GLY A 206 -6.20 -9.29 6.15
N ILE A 207 -7.37 -9.12 6.80
CA ILE A 207 -8.43 -10.14 6.83
C ILE A 207 -8.95 -10.42 5.43
N VAL A 208 -9.21 -9.38 4.64
CA VAL A 208 -9.64 -9.52 3.24
C VAL A 208 -8.63 -10.31 2.41
N GLY A 209 -7.33 -10.04 2.58
CA GLY A 209 -6.26 -10.78 1.90
C GLY A 209 -6.22 -12.24 2.33
N LEU A 210 -6.34 -12.51 3.63
CA LEU A 210 -6.33 -13.87 4.18
C LEU A 210 -7.50 -14.70 3.65
N VAL A 211 -8.72 -14.15 3.69
CA VAL A 211 -9.92 -14.81 3.16
C VAL A 211 -9.74 -15.13 1.67
N ASN A 212 -9.22 -14.18 0.88
CA ASN A 212 -9.02 -14.39 -0.55
C ASN A 212 -7.98 -15.48 -0.86
N VAL A 213 -6.89 -15.58 -0.10
CA VAL A 213 -5.91 -16.67 -0.26
C VAL A 213 -6.51 -18.01 0.15
N TRP A 214 -7.32 -18.03 1.21
CA TRP A 214 -8.01 -19.23 1.68
C TRP A 214 -9.02 -19.74 0.64
N GLU A 215 -9.82 -18.85 0.06
CA GLU A 215 -10.77 -19.17 -1.02
C GLU A 215 -10.09 -19.71 -2.29
N GLN A 216 -8.85 -19.28 -2.57
CA GLN A 216 -8.10 -19.80 -3.73
C GLN A 216 -7.46 -21.17 -3.48
N THR A 217 -7.31 -21.55 -2.21
CA THR A 217 -6.65 -22.81 -1.82
C THR A 217 -7.65 -23.94 -1.56
N SER A 218 -8.90 -23.58 -1.22
CA SER A 218 -10.02 -24.52 -1.02
C SER A 218 -10.74 -24.87 -2.31
#